data_AF-A0A1H8Y2G6-F1
#
_entry.id   AF-A0A1H8Y2G6-F1
#
_cell.length_a   1.000
_cell.length_b   1.000
_cell.length_c   1.000
_cell.angle_alpha   90.00
_cell.angle_beta   90.00
_cell.angle_gamma   90.00
#
_symmetry.space_group_name_H-M   'P 1'
#
loop_
_entity.id
_entity.type
_entity.pdbx_description
1 polymer ?
#
loop_
_entity_poly.entity_id
_entity_poly.type
_entity_poly.pdbx_seq_one_letter_code
_entity_poly.pdbx_strand_id
1 'polypeptide(L)'
;MGGRSVSGDVDESVAIKLGAVASADAQTPASIVGRATSFYVNLPETARSALRRLEQSGTPDERRWFEGELMRLLLKTDFSLTQRMMAAQAARALPVDASDAAIDDDADEWMSAAEA
;
A
#
# COMPACT_ATOMS: atom_id res chain seq x y z
N MET A 1 -17.15 -17.62 -5.36
CA MET A 1 -17.51 -16.19 -5.24
C MET A 1 -17.93 -15.69 -6.62
N GLY A 2 -19.14 -15.13 -6.75
CA GLY A 2 -19.71 -14.73 -8.03
C GLY A 2 -19.21 -13.36 -8.46
N GLY A 3 -18.20 -13.32 -9.34
CA GLY A 3 -17.86 -12.13 -10.12
C GLY A 3 -18.65 -12.11 -11.42
N ARG A 4 -18.97 -10.91 -11.93
CA ARG A 4 -19.45 -10.73 -13.31
C ARG A 4 -18.25 -10.43 -14.20
N SER A 5 -18.16 -11.12 -15.34
CA SER A 5 -17.11 -10.85 -16.32
C SER A 5 -17.40 -9.53 -17.04
N VAL A 6 -16.37 -8.70 -17.18
CA VAL A 6 -16.38 -7.48 -17.98
C VAL A 6 -15.20 -7.58 -18.94
N SER A 7 -15.47 -7.48 -20.25
CA SER A 7 -14.45 -7.42 -21.29
C SER A 7 -14.13 -5.98 -21.63
N GLY A 8 -12.86 -5.66 -21.84
CA GLY A 8 -12.40 -4.36 -22.31
C GLY A 8 -11.12 -4.51 -23.11
N ASP A 9 -10.94 -3.61 -24.06
CA ASP A 9 -9.75 -3.57 -24.92
C ASP A 9 -8.71 -2.62 -24.34
N VAL A 10 -7.45 -3.02 -24.42
CA VAL A 10 -6.28 -2.21 -24.04
C VAL A 10 -5.21 -2.38 -25.11
N ASP A 11 -4.34 -1.38 -25.24
CA ASP A 11 -3.19 -1.49 -26.13
C ASP A 11 -2.29 -2.65 -25.74
N GLU A 12 -1.70 -3.32 -26.74
CA GLU A 12 -0.76 -4.45 -26.55
C GLU A 12 0.36 -4.10 -25.57
N SER A 13 0.89 -2.88 -25.65
CA SER A 13 1.94 -2.42 -24.74
C SER A 13 1.50 -2.37 -23.26
N VAL A 14 0.22 -2.10 -23.01
CA VAL A 14 -0.37 -2.12 -21.66
C VAL A 14 -0.63 -3.55 -21.23
N ALA A 15 -1.14 -4.41 -22.11
CA ALA A 15 -1.36 -5.82 -21.84
C ALA A 15 -0.06 -6.54 -21.42
N ILE A 16 1.04 -6.30 -22.13
CA ILE A 16 2.37 -6.84 -21.80
C ILE A 16 2.83 -6.37 -20.42
N LYS A 17 2.72 -5.06 -20.13
CA LYS A 17 3.12 -4.51 -18.82
C LYS A 17 2.27 -5.08 -17.69
N LEU A 18 0.95 -5.19 -17.89
CA LEU A 18 0.05 -5.78 -16.92
C LEU A 18 0.42 -7.24 -16.62
N GLY A 19 0.76 -8.03 -17.65
CA GLY A 19 1.23 -9.40 -17.48
C GLY A 19 2.51 -9.49 -16.65
N ALA A 20 3.47 -8.59 -16.89
CA ALA A 20 4.71 -8.53 -16.12
C ALA A 20 4.47 -8.17 -14.64
N VAL A 21 3.63 -7.17 -14.36
CA VAL A 21 3.28 -6.77 -12.99
C VAL A 21 2.52 -7.89 -12.28
N ALA A 22 1.55 -8.51 -12.95
CA ALA A 22 0.80 -9.65 -12.42
C ALA A 22 1.72 -10.80 -12.00
N SER A 23 2.71 -11.13 -12.84
CA SER A 23 3.70 -12.15 -12.53
C SER A 23 4.54 -11.80 -11.31
N ALA A 24 5.05 -10.55 -11.24
CA ALA A 24 5.88 -10.08 -10.13
C ALA A 24 5.14 -10.11 -8.78
N ASP A 25 3.84 -9.79 -8.79
CA ASP A 25 3.01 -9.74 -7.58
C ASP A 25 2.35 -11.10 -7.24
N ALA A 26 2.63 -12.16 -7.99
CA ALA A 26 1.95 -13.46 -7.91
C ALA A 26 0.41 -13.34 -7.98
N GLN A 27 -0.09 -12.44 -8.83
CA GLN A 27 -1.51 -12.19 -9.08
C GLN A 27 -1.88 -12.52 -10.54
N THR A 28 -3.18 -12.65 -10.81
CA THR A 28 -3.66 -12.72 -12.20
C THR A 28 -3.90 -11.30 -12.73
N PRO A 29 -3.72 -11.05 -14.04
CA PRO A 29 -4.09 -9.78 -14.67
C PRO A 29 -5.53 -9.35 -14.34
N ALA A 30 -6.46 -10.31 -14.34
CA ALA A 30 -7.87 -10.08 -14.01
C ALA A 30 -8.06 -9.59 -12.56
N SER A 31 -7.29 -10.09 -11.60
CA SER A 31 -7.33 -9.63 -10.20
C SER A 31 -6.90 -8.17 -10.08
N ILE A 32 -5.80 -7.81 -10.76
CA ILE A 32 -5.29 -6.43 -10.78
C ILE A 32 -6.32 -5.50 -11.43
N VAL A 33 -6.85 -5.86 -12.60
CA VAL A 33 -7.88 -5.07 -13.30
C VAL A 33 -9.13 -4.93 -12.43
N GLY A 34 -9.57 -5.99 -11.76
CA GLY A 34 -10.70 -5.93 -10.83
C GLY A 34 -10.46 -4.95 -9.68
N ARG A 35 -9.27 -4.97 -9.07
CA ARG A 35 -8.89 -4.03 -7.99
C ARG A 35 -8.77 -2.59 -8.49
N ALA A 36 -8.13 -2.37 -9.63
CA ALA A 36 -7.99 -1.05 -10.24
C ALA A 36 -9.37 -0.46 -10.62
N THR A 37 -10.25 -1.29 -11.17
CA THR A 37 -11.62 -0.90 -11.51
C THR A 37 -12.41 -0.55 -10.24
N SER A 38 -12.35 -1.41 -9.23
CA SER A 38 -12.98 -1.17 -7.92
C SER A 38 -12.50 0.14 -7.30
N PHE A 39 -11.19 0.40 -7.34
CA PHE A 39 -10.62 1.66 -6.88
C PHE A 39 -11.21 2.85 -7.64
N TYR A 40 -11.15 2.84 -8.98
CA TYR A 40 -11.64 3.94 -9.80
C TYR A 40 -13.13 4.23 -9.58
N VAL A 41 -14.00 3.20 -9.54
CA VAL A 41 -15.44 3.41 -9.37
C VAL A 41 -15.83 3.89 -7.97
N ASN A 42 -15.00 3.63 -6.96
CA ASN A 42 -15.23 4.08 -5.58
C ASN A 42 -14.68 5.49 -5.28
N LEU A 43 -13.92 6.10 -6.21
CA LEU A 43 -13.47 7.49 -6.05
C LEU A 43 -14.66 8.47 -6.02
N PRO A 44 -14.58 9.59 -5.28
CA PRO A 44 -15.55 10.67 -5.41
C PRO A 44 -15.64 11.19 -6.86
N GLU A 45 -16.82 11.66 -7.27
CA GLU A 45 -17.03 12.15 -8.64
C GLU A 45 -16.03 13.24 -9.03
N THR A 46 -15.75 14.17 -8.12
CA THR A 46 -14.76 15.22 -8.34
C THR A 46 -13.37 14.66 -8.65
N ALA A 47 -12.95 13.59 -7.98
CA ALA A 47 -11.66 12.94 -8.21
C ALA A 47 -11.63 12.24 -9.58
N ARG A 48 -12.70 11.50 -9.94
CA ARG A 48 -12.78 10.88 -11.28
C ARG A 48 -12.76 11.92 -12.41
N SER A 49 -13.46 13.03 -12.23
CA SER A 49 -13.50 14.14 -13.19
C SER A 49 -12.14 14.83 -13.32
N ALA A 50 -11.42 15.02 -12.21
CA ALA A 50 -10.08 15.58 -12.22
C ALA A 50 -9.07 14.66 -12.92
N LEU A 51 -9.09 13.36 -12.62
CA LEU A 51 -8.25 12.35 -13.29
C LEU A 51 -8.48 12.34 -14.80
N ARG A 52 -9.74 12.31 -15.23
CA ARG A 52 -10.09 12.33 -16.65
C ARG A 52 -9.60 13.61 -17.34
N ARG A 53 -9.71 14.77 -16.68
CA ARG A 53 -9.20 16.03 -17.23
C ARG A 53 -7.69 16.00 -17.39
N LEU A 54 -6.96 15.45 -16.43
CA LEU A 54 -5.51 15.27 -16.52
C LEU A 54 -5.14 14.33 -17.67
N GLU A 55 -5.87 13.22 -17.84
CA GLU A 55 -5.64 12.26 -18.93
C GLU A 55 -5.97 12.83 -20.32
N GLN A 56 -6.96 13.70 -20.43
CA GLN A 56 -7.39 14.27 -21.72
C GLN A 56 -6.62 15.54 -22.11
N SER A 57 -6.27 16.37 -21.13
CA SER A 57 -5.76 17.72 -21.38
C SER A 57 -4.44 18.02 -20.68
N GLY A 58 -3.98 17.16 -19.77
CA GLY A 58 -2.71 17.33 -19.08
C GLY A 58 -1.54 17.12 -20.03
N THR A 59 -0.57 18.03 -19.97
CA THR A 59 0.72 17.92 -20.63
C THR A 59 1.52 16.74 -20.07
N PRO A 60 2.51 16.20 -20.82
CA PRO A 60 3.38 15.15 -20.30
C PRO A 60 4.06 15.52 -18.97
N ASP A 61 4.42 16.80 -18.78
CA ASP A 61 5.05 17.27 -17.55
C ASP A 61 4.09 17.30 -16.37
N GLU A 62 2.85 17.76 -16.58
CA GLU A 62 1.82 17.74 -15.53
C GLU A 62 1.45 16.32 -15.12
N ARG A 63 1.41 15.37 -16.06
CA ARG A 63 1.18 13.95 -15.76
C ARG A 63 2.32 13.37 -14.93
N ARG A 64 3.58 13.60 -15.33
CA ARG A 64 4.76 13.14 -14.57
C ARG A 64 4.82 13.77 -13.18
N TRP A 65 4.49 15.05 -13.08
CA TRP A 65 4.40 15.75 -11.80
C TRP A 65 3.32 15.10 -10.90
N PHE A 66 2.13 14.86 -11.44
CA PHE A 66 1.04 14.20 -10.72
C PHE A 66 1.42 12.78 -10.26
N GLU A 67 2.05 11.98 -11.13
CA GLU A 67 2.54 10.64 -10.77
C GLU A 67 3.51 10.70 -9.59
N GLY A 68 4.42 11.68 -9.58
CA GLY A 68 5.34 11.92 -8.47
C GLY A 68 4.65 12.31 -7.16
N GLU A 69 3.66 13.21 -7.22
CA GLU A 69 2.87 13.59 -6.05
C GLU A 69 2.04 12.42 -5.50
N LEU A 70 1.43 11.63 -6.40
CA LEU A 70 0.68 10.44 -6.02
C LEU A 70 1.58 9.41 -5.32
N MET A 71 2.77 9.14 -5.87
CA MET A 71 3.74 8.25 -5.25
C MET A 71 4.13 8.74 -3.85
N ARG A 72 4.41 10.04 -3.68
CA ARG A 72 4.76 10.61 -2.38
C ARG A 72 3.64 10.45 -1.37
N LEU A 73 2.38 10.65 -1.79
CA LEU A 73 1.21 10.46 -0.93
C LEU A 73 1.05 9.00 -0.51
N LEU A 74 1.24 8.05 -1.44
CA LEU A 74 1.16 6.62 -1.15
C LEU A 74 2.22 6.20 -0.14
N LEU A 75 3.49 6.57 -0.34
CA LEU A 75 4.58 6.24 0.59
C LEU A 75 4.36 6.85 1.98
N LYS A 76 3.89 8.10 2.06
CA LYS A 76 3.55 8.73 3.34
C LYS A 76 2.46 7.98 4.08
N THR A 77 1.43 7.54 3.35
CA THR A 77 0.29 6.82 3.91
C THR A 77 0.72 5.42 4.38
N ASP A 78 1.51 4.71 3.58
CA ASP A 78 2.06 3.39 3.89
C ASP A 78 2.95 3.42 5.14
N PHE A 79 3.83 4.41 5.24
CA PHE A 79 4.64 4.61 6.43
C PHE A 79 3.77 4.83 7.68
N SER A 80 2.72 5.65 7.57
CA SER A 80 1.79 5.92 8.68
C SER A 80 0.97 4.68 9.07
N LEU A 81 0.64 3.82 8.11
CA LEU A 81 0.00 2.52 8.36
C LEU A 81 0.94 1.59 9.12
N THR A 82 2.19 1.48 8.65
CA THR A 82 3.22 0.64 9.25
C THR A 82 3.51 1.05 10.69
N GLN A 83 3.66 2.35 10.95
CA GLN A 83 3.85 2.86 12.31
C GLN A 83 2.70 2.48 13.25
N ARG A 84 1.45 2.61 12.80
CA ARG A 84 0.29 2.21 13.61
C ARG A 84 0.25 0.71 13.86
N MET A 85 0.59 -0.12 12.87
CA MET A 85 0.66 -1.57 13.02
C MET A 85 1.76 -1.98 14.02
N MET A 86 2.95 -1.39 13.90
CA MET A 86 4.06 -1.62 14.83
C MET A 86 3.71 -1.18 16.25
N ALA A 87 3.12 0.00 16.43
CA ALA A 87 2.69 0.47 17.75
C ALA A 87 1.63 -0.46 18.37
N ALA A 88 0.67 -0.93 17.57
CA ALA A 88 -0.35 -1.87 18.04
C ALA A 88 0.25 -3.24 18.41
N GLN A 89 1.28 -3.69 17.69
CA GLN A 89 1.98 -4.94 18.00
C GLN A 89 2.85 -4.80 19.25
N ALA A 90 3.58 -3.69 19.41
CA ALA A 90 4.36 -3.39 20.61
C ALA A 90 3.47 -3.29 21.85
N ALA A 91 2.32 -2.60 21.75
CA ALA A 91 1.35 -2.51 22.84
C ALA A 91 0.77 -3.87 23.27
N ARG A 92 0.71 -4.85 22.34
CA ARG A 92 0.28 -6.24 22.64
C ARG A 92 1.41 -7.13 23.14
N ALA A 93 2.67 -6.75 22.90
CA ALA A 93 3.85 -7.47 23.33
C ALA A 93 4.33 -7.06 24.73
N LEU A 94 3.87 -5.90 25.25
CA LEU A 94 4.12 -5.50 26.62
C LEU A 94 3.35 -6.42 27.59
N PRO A 95 4.02 -7.07 28.56
CA PRO A 95 3.35 -7.85 29.57
C PRO A 95 2.38 -6.98 30.38
N VAL A 96 1.19 -7.51 30.67
CA VAL A 96 0.10 -6.79 31.37
C VAL A 96 0.49 -6.37 32.80
N ASP A 97 1.55 -6.95 33.36
CA ASP A 97 2.07 -6.68 34.72
C ASP A 97 3.55 -6.24 34.75
N ALA A 98 4.11 -5.75 33.63
CA ALA A 98 5.47 -5.22 33.63
C ALA A 98 5.52 -3.86 34.37
N SER A 99 5.60 -3.91 35.70
CA SER A 99 6.06 -2.75 36.48
C SER A 99 7.47 -2.39 36.00
N ASP A 100 7.85 -1.10 36.04
CA ASP A 100 9.18 -0.64 35.63
C ASP A 100 10.32 -1.49 36.25
N ALA A 101 10.13 -1.96 37.49
CA ALA A 101 11.08 -2.84 38.18
C ALA A 101 11.27 -4.23 37.53
N ALA A 102 10.22 -4.80 36.93
CA ALA A 102 10.30 -6.09 36.25
C ALA A 102 10.98 -5.99 34.88
N ILE A 103 10.92 -4.82 34.24
CA ILE A 103 11.59 -4.54 32.97
C ILE A 103 13.10 -4.33 33.22
N ASP A 104 13.45 -3.64 34.31
CA ASP A 104 14.85 -3.43 34.70
C ASP A 104 15.54 -4.74 35.12
N ASP A 105 14.87 -5.61 35.90
CA ASP A 105 15.41 -6.92 36.29
C ASP A 105 15.66 -7.84 35.07
N ASP A 106 14.72 -7.90 34.11
CA ASP A 106 14.90 -8.67 32.86
C ASP A 106 16.07 -8.10 32.03
N ALA A 107 16.25 -6.78 31.99
CA ALA A 107 17.34 -6.15 31.25
C ALA A 107 18.72 -6.47 31.87
N ASP A 108 18.82 -6.46 33.19
CA ASP A 108 20.04 -6.81 33.92
C ASP A 108 20.41 -8.29 33.75
N GLU A 109 19.44 -9.20 33.71
CA GLU A 109 19.67 -10.62 33.47
C GLU A 109 20.24 -10.86 32.05
N TRP A 110 19.69 -10.18 31.04
CA TRP A 110 20.18 -10.27 29.66
C TRP A 110 21.58 -9.68 29.47
N MET A 111 21.91 -8.58 30.16
CA MET A 111 23.25 -7.99 30.11
C MET A 111 24.29 -8.88 30.79
N SER A 112 23.96 -9.48 31.93
CA SER A 112 24.87 -10.40 32.62
C SER A 112 25.12 -11.70 31.84
N ALA A 113 24.11 -12.22 31.12
CA ALA A 113 24.25 -13.37 30.24
C ALA A 113 25.09 -13.10 28.97
N ALA A 114 25.19 -11.83 28.55
CA ALA A 114 26.01 -11.43 27.40
C ALA A 114 27.49 -11.21 27.76
N GLU A 115 27.80 -11.05 29.05
CA GLU A 115 29.17 -10.82 29.57
C GLU A 115 29.84 -12.09 30.13
N ALA A 116 29.13 -13.23 30.21
CA ALA A 116 29.62 -14.54 30.64
C ALA A 116 30.08 -15.42 29.47
#